data_AF-A0A074V9H5-F1
#
_entry.id   AF-A0A074V9H5-F1
#
_cell.length_a   1.000
_cell.length_b   1.000
_cell.length_c   1.000
_cell.angle_alpha   90.00
_cell.angle_beta   90.00
_cell.angle_gamma   90.00
#
_symmetry.space_group_name_H-M   'P 1'
#
loop_
_entity.id
_entity.type
_entity.pdbx_description
1 polymer ?
#
loop_
_entity_poly.entity_id
_entity_poly.type
_entity_poly.pdbx_seq_one_letter_code
_entity_poly.pdbx_strand_id
1 'polypeptide(L)'
;FAHKETGQLHPRSAELLEEVAQRIEQHGIEAWFALDKHELLGADADEYEKLPDTLDVWFDSGSTHYAVLRQRPELAWPADLYLEGSDQHRGWFQSSLLTACATVGSAPYKQLLTHGFVVDGNGQKMSKSVGNVVAPQKVNDSLGADILRLWVASTDYSG
;
A
#
# COMPACT_ATOMS: atom_id res chain seq x y z
N PHE A 1 -20.45 10.65 3.20
CA PHE A 1 -21.27 11.84 2.91
C PHE A 1 -21.14 12.82 4.06
N ALA A 2 -21.03 14.12 3.76
CA ALA A 2 -20.95 15.19 4.76
C ALA A 2 -22.09 16.18 4.53
N HIS A 3 -22.64 16.74 5.61
CA HIS A 3 -23.72 17.74 5.53
C HIS A 3 -23.17 19.04 4.95
N LYS A 4 -23.86 19.62 3.96
CA LYS A 4 -23.38 20.76 3.16
C LYS A 4 -23.05 21.99 4.00
N GLU A 5 -23.82 22.26 5.06
CA GLU A 5 -23.63 23.47 5.86
C GLU A 5 -22.68 23.28 7.06
N THR A 6 -22.67 22.08 7.66
CA THR A 6 -22.00 21.85 8.94
C THR A 6 -20.69 21.08 8.77
N GLY A 7 -20.49 20.43 7.62
CA GLY A 7 -19.39 19.52 7.37
C GLY A 7 -19.44 18.23 8.21
N GLN A 8 -20.48 18.03 9.02
CA GLN A 8 -20.58 16.84 9.85
C GLN A 8 -20.88 15.61 9.00
N LEU A 9 -20.29 14.48 9.38
CA LEU A 9 -20.56 13.20 8.74
C LEU A 9 -22.03 12.80 8.94
N HIS A 10 -22.59 12.15 7.92
CA HIS A 10 -23.94 11.60 8.00
C HIS A 10 -24.07 10.65 9.21
N PRO A 11 -25.15 10.69 10.01
CA PRO A 11 -25.30 9.85 11.21
C PRO A 11 -25.14 8.34 10.94
N ARG A 12 -25.59 7.89 9.77
CA ARG A 12 -25.43 6.51 9.25
C ARG A 12 -24.08 6.22 8.56
N SER A 13 -23.04 7.00 8.81
CA SER A 13 -21.78 6.91 8.06
C SER A 13 -21.15 5.52 8.01
N ALA A 14 -21.20 4.75 9.11
CA ALA A 14 -20.63 3.40 9.15
C ALA A 14 -21.38 2.41 8.25
N GLU A 15 -22.72 2.45 8.27
CA GLU A 15 -23.59 1.62 7.43
C GLU A 15 -23.39 1.95 5.95
N LEU A 16 -23.41 3.25 5.61
CA LEU A 16 -23.22 3.72 4.24
C LEU A 16 -21.83 3.38 3.68
N LEU A 17 -20.80 3.40 4.53
CA LEU A 17 -19.45 3.00 4.14
C LEU A 17 -19.40 1.52 3.76
N GLU A 18 -20.08 0.65 4.52
CA GLU A 18 -20.17 -0.78 4.22
C GLU A 18 -20.93 -1.05 2.92
N GLU A 19 -22.07 -0.38 2.69
CA GLU A 19 -22.82 -0.51 1.44
C GLU A 19 -21.98 -0.08 0.22
N VAL A 20 -21.23 1.01 0.35
CA VAL A 20 -20.30 1.47 -0.69
C VAL A 20 -19.17 0.47 -0.89
N ALA A 21 -18.60 -0.09 0.18
CA ALA A 21 -17.54 -1.09 0.11
C ALA A 21 -17.99 -2.34 -0.65
N GLN A 22 -19.21 -2.84 -0.38
CA GLN A 22 -19.80 -3.98 -1.10
C GLN A 22 -20.00 -3.71 -2.59
N ARG A 23 -20.40 -2.49 -2.96
CA ARG A 23 -20.50 -2.08 -4.37
C ARG A 23 -19.12 -2.03 -5.03
N ILE A 24 -18.11 -1.49 -4.34
CA ILE A 24 -16.72 -1.43 -4.82
C ILE A 24 -16.15 -2.84 -5.01
N GLU A 25 -16.46 -3.78 -4.12
CA GLU A 25 -16.01 -5.17 -4.24
C GLU A 25 -16.52 -5.83 -5.54
N GLN A 26 -17.75 -5.50 -5.97
CA GLN A 26 -18.36 -6.09 -7.17
C GLN A 26 -18.00 -5.35 -8.47
N HIS A 27 -17.85 -4.02 -8.41
CA HIS A 27 -17.78 -3.17 -9.60
C HIS A 27 -16.50 -2.35 -9.70
N GLY A 28 -15.59 -2.49 -8.73
CA GLY A 28 -14.37 -1.70 -8.62
C GLY A 28 -14.61 -0.28 -8.09
N ILE A 29 -13.54 0.50 -8.00
CA ILE A 29 -13.57 1.84 -7.40
C ILE A 29 -14.51 2.82 -8.14
N GLU A 30 -14.73 2.60 -9.44
CA GLU A 30 -15.65 3.39 -10.26
C GLU A 30 -17.09 3.37 -9.72
N ALA A 31 -17.46 2.33 -8.97
CA ALA A 31 -18.75 2.25 -8.30
C ALA A 31 -19.00 3.46 -7.39
N TRP A 32 -17.97 3.93 -6.67
CA TRP A 32 -18.09 5.12 -5.82
C TRP A 32 -18.31 6.38 -6.64
N PHE A 33 -17.58 6.54 -7.74
CA PHE A 33 -17.65 7.74 -8.57
C PHE A 33 -18.99 7.83 -9.33
N ALA A 34 -19.48 6.71 -9.85
CA ALA A 34 -20.74 6.61 -10.57
C ALA A 34 -21.98 6.63 -9.66
N LEU A 35 -21.83 6.35 -8.36
CA LEU A 35 -22.94 6.32 -7.41
C LEU A 35 -23.71 7.65 -7.33
N ASP A 36 -25.02 7.58 -7.55
CA ASP A 36 -25.96 8.63 -7.17
C ASP A 36 -26.28 8.54 -5.68
N LYS A 37 -26.03 9.63 -4.95
CA LYS A 37 -26.28 9.71 -3.51
C LYS A 37 -27.77 9.55 -3.15
N HIS A 38 -28.70 9.84 -4.06
CA HIS A 38 -30.13 9.63 -3.84
C HIS A 38 -30.48 8.15 -3.65
N GLU A 39 -29.71 7.24 -4.24
CA GLU A 39 -29.90 5.80 -4.08
C GLU A 39 -29.67 5.34 -2.63
N LEU A 40 -28.75 5.99 -1.90
CA LEU A 40 -28.41 5.62 -0.53
C LEU A 40 -29.08 6.52 0.53
N LEU A 41 -29.20 7.81 0.23
CA LEU A 41 -29.65 8.81 1.19
C LEU A 41 -31.13 9.15 1.05
N GLY A 42 -31.77 8.83 -0.09
CA GLY A 42 -33.17 9.17 -0.33
C GLY A 42 -33.42 10.67 -0.21
N ALA A 43 -34.38 11.05 0.63
CA ALA A 43 -34.75 12.45 0.86
C ALA A 43 -33.62 13.30 1.47
N ASP A 44 -32.74 12.69 2.27
CA ASP A 44 -31.63 13.40 2.91
C ASP A 44 -30.55 13.78 1.90
N ALA A 45 -30.56 13.19 0.69
CA ALA A 45 -29.52 13.39 -0.31
C ALA A 45 -29.23 14.87 -0.61
N ASP A 46 -30.26 15.72 -0.60
CA ASP A 46 -30.13 17.15 -0.89
C ASP A 46 -29.39 17.94 0.18
N GLU A 47 -29.33 17.46 1.42
CA GLU A 47 -28.63 18.11 2.54
C GLU A 47 -27.16 17.69 2.62
N TYR A 48 -26.78 16.60 1.94
CA TYR A 48 -25.44 16.02 2.02
C TYR A 48 -24.70 16.04 0.68
N GLU A 49 -23.37 15.97 0.76
CA GLU A 49 -22.49 15.83 -0.40
C GLU A 49 -21.60 14.60 -0.31
N LYS A 50 -21.25 14.07 -1.49
CA LYS A 50 -20.29 12.98 -1.65
C LYS A 50 -18.88 13.57 -1.56
N LEU A 51 -18.06 13.07 -0.64
CA LEU A 51 -16.69 13.55 -0.48
C LEU A 51 -15.82 13.04 -1.64
N PRO A 52 -15.06 13.91 -2.33
CA PRO A 52 -14.22 13.53 -3.46
C PRO A 52 -12.82 13.05 -3.04
N ASP A 53 -12.46 13.20 -1.76
CA ASP A 53 -11.13 12.86 -1.26
C ASP A 53 -10.83 11.37 -1.41
N THR A 54 -9.57 11.08 -1.75
CA THR A 54 -9.04 9.72 -1.81
C THR A 54 -8.11 9.47 -0.64
N LEU A 55 -7.90 8.20 -0.31
CA LEU A 55 -6.90 7.81 0.68
C LEU A 55 -5.49 8.01 0.10
N ASP A 56 -4.53 8.22 1.01
CA ASP A 56 -3.12 8.31 0.67
C ASP A 56 -2.56 6.93 0.28
N VAL A 57 -1.58 6.91 -0.62
CA VAL A 57 -0.99 5.68 -1.17
C VAL A 57 -0.29 4.82 -0.09
N TRP A 58 0.12 5.40 1.04
CA TRP A 58 0.64 4.64 2.16
C TRP A 58 -0.46 3.90 2.92
N PHE A 59 -1.70 4.37 2.89
CA PHE A 59 -2.84 3.61 3.40
C PHE A 59 -3.09 2.38 2.53
N ASP A 60 -3.10 2.55 1.20
CA ASP A 60 -3.32 1.45 0.26
C ASP A 60 -2.29 0.35 0.47
N SER A 61 -1.00 0.69 0.36
CA SER A 61 0.10 -0.26 0.59
C SER A 61 0.12 -0.79 2.03
N GLY A 62 -0.16 0.07 3.02
CA GLY A 62 -0.24 -0.29 4.43
C GLY A 62 -1.41 -1.22 4.76
N SER A 63 -2.45 -1.31 3.94
CA SER A 63 -3.59 -2.20 4.18
C SER A 63 -3.40 -3.61 3.59
N THR A 64 -2.30 -3.86 2.87
CA THR A 64 -2.05 -5.13 2.18
C THR A 64 -1.97 -6.35 3.10
N HIS A 65 -1.60 -6.19 4.37
CA HIS A 65 -1.66 -7.29 5.34
C HIS A 65 -3.09 -7.81 5.52
N TYR A 66 -4.10 -6.95 5.40
CA TYR A 66 -5.50 -7.34 5.44
C TYR A 66 -5.99 -7.74 4.04
N ALA A 67 -5.75 -6.88 3.04
CA ALA A 67 -6.28 -7.04 1.68
C ALA A 67 -5.66 -8.23 0.91
N VAL A 68 -4.48 -8.71 1.32
CA VAL A 68 -3.78 -9.83 0.68
C VAL A 68 -3.59 -11.00 1.65
N LEU A 69 -2.84 -10.83 2.75
CA LEU A 69 -2.47 -11.96 3.60
C LEU A 69 -3.68 -12.63 4.27
N ARG A 70 -4.70 -11.84 4.65
CA ARG A 70 -5.91 -12.38 5.29
C ARG A 70 -6.98 -12.83 4.30
N GLN A 71 -6.92 -12.42 3.03
CA GLN A 71 -7.92 -12.81 2.02
C GLN A 71 -7.54 -14.10 1.27
N ARG A 72 -6.25 -14.41 1.20
CA ARG A 72 -5.74 -15.53 0.40
C ARG A 72 -5.46 -16.75 1.28
N PRO A 73 -6.16 -17.88 1.08
CA PRO A 73 -6.04 -19.05 1.97
C PRO A 73 -4.66 -19.71 1.97
N GLU A 74 -3.85 -19.48 0.94
CA GLU A 74 -2.46 -19.95 0.83
C GLU A 74 -1.45 -19.10 1.60
N LEU A 75 -1.87 -17.96 2.16
CA LEU A 75 -1.01 -17.03 2.92
C LEU A 75 -1.34 -17.08 4.41
N ALA A 76 -0.38 -16.59 5.22
CA ALA A 76 -0.51 -16.54 6.66
C ALA A 76 -0.38 -15.12 7.18
N TRP A 77 -1.16 -14.82 8.22
CA TRP A 77 -1.06 -13.59 9.00
C TRP A 77 -0.81 -13.94 10.48
N PRO A 78 0.16 -13.28 11.16
CA PRO A 78 1.10 -12.31 10.61
C PRO A 78 2.14 -12.99 9.71
N ALA A 79 2.69 -12.23 8.74
CA ALA A 79 3.79 -12.70 7.90
C ALA A 79 5.02 -13.03 8.76
N ASP A 80 5.81 -14.03 8.37
CA ASP A 80 7.05 -14.33 9.08
C ASP A 80 8.08 -13.22 8.93
N LEU A 81 8.18 -12.62 7.74
CA LEU A 81 9.16 -11.59 7.41
C LEU A 81 8.58 -10.54 6.46
N TYR A 82 8.79 -9.27 6.78
CA TYR A 82 8.75 -8.17 5.82
C TYR A 82 10.19 -7.77 5.46
N LEU A 83 10.48 -7.61 4.17
CA LEU A 83 11.81 -7.32 3.65
C LEU A 83 11.73 -6.25 2.57
N GLU A 84 12.33 -5.09 2.82
CA GLU A 84 12.40 -3.96 1.88
C GLU A 84 13.63 -3.08 2.17
N GLY A 85 13.84 -2.05 1.36
CA GLY A 85 14.87 -1.02 1.59
C GLY A 85 14.67 -0.24 2.90
N SER A 86 15.76 0.28 3.46
CA SER A 86 15.74 1.04 4.73
C SER A 86 14.85 2.29 4.72
N ASP A 87 14.54 2.85 3.55
CA ASP A 87 13.58 3.94 3.39
C ASP A 87 12.15 3.57 3.81
N GLN A 88 11.81 2.28 3.84
CA GLN A 88 10.47 1.81 4.18
C GLN A 88 10.13 1.89 5.68
N HIS A 89 11.10 2.20 6.55
CA HIS A 89 10.83 2.46 7.96
C HIS A 89 9.82 3.58 8.20
N ARG A 90 9.78 4.59 7.31
CA ARG A 90 8.80 5.69 7.36
C ARG A 90 7.80 5.63 6.21
N GLY A 91 7.82 4.53 5.45
CA GLY A 91 6.88 4.21 4.39
C GLY A 91 6.08 2.97 4.77
N TRP A 92 6.22 1.93 3.97
CA TRP A 92 5.36 0.75 4.03
C TRP A 92 5.40 0.00 5.37
N PHE A 93 6.54 -0.09 6.05
CA PHE A 93 6.61 -0.77 7.35
C PHE A 93 5.80 -0.05 8.41
N GLN A 94 5.87 1.29 8.42
CA GLN A 94 5.14 2.11 9.37
C GLN A 94 3.65 2.10 9.06
N SER A 95 3.27 2.30 7.81
CA SER A 95 1.84 2.32 7.45
C SER A 95 1.19 0.95 7.70
N SER A 96 1.86 -0.15 7.37
CA SER A 96 1.38 -1.50 7.66
C SER A 96 1.25 -1.77 9.16
N LEU A 97 2.21 -1.32 9.96
CA LEU A 97 2.14 -1.46 11.42
C LEU A 97 0.97 -0.68 12.00
N LEU A 98 0.78 0.58 11.59
CA LEU A 98 -0.28 1.44 12.10
C LEU A 98 -1.67 0.88 11.77
N THR A 99 -1.91 0.48 10.52
CA THR A 99 -3.21 -0.07 10.10
C THR A 99 -3.50 -1.40 10.78
N ALA A 100 -2.50 -2.29 10.93
CA ALA A 100 -2.67 -3.58 11.60
C ALA A 100 -2.93 -3.43 13.10
N CYS A 101 -2.19 -2.54 13.79
CA CYS A 101 -2.45 -2.23 15.19
C CYS A 101 -3.83 -1.61 15.39
N ALA A 102 -4.27 -0.72 14.50
CA ALA A 102 -5.59 -0.09 14.59
C ALA A 102 -6.75 -1.08 14.37
N THR A 103 -6.57 -2.10 13.52
CA THR A 103 -7.65 -3.01 13.11
C THR A 103 -7.62 -4.37 13.81
N VAL A 104 -6.45 -4.86 14.20
CA VAL A 104 -6.23 -6.21 14.77
C VAL A 104 -5.44 -6.18 16.08
N GLY A 105 -4.87 -5.03 16.47
CA GLY A 105 -4.15 -4.88 17.74
C GLY A 105 -2.76 -5.53 17.77
N SER A 106 -2.18 -5.89 16.63
CA SER A 106 -0.85 -6.50 16.54
C SER A 106 -0.14 -6.13 15.23
N ALA A 107 1.19 -6.26 15.21
CA ALA A 107 2.00 -6.05 14.01
C ALA A 107 1.67 -7.11 12.93
N PRO A 108 1.71 -6.74 11.63
CA PRO A 108 1.38 -7.65 10.54
C PRO A 108 2.54 -8.59 10.15
N TYR A 109 3.69 -8.47 10.82
CA TYR A 109 4.89 -9.25 10.60
C TYR A 109 5.53 -9.67 11.93
N LYS A 110 6.21 -10.83 11.94
CA LYS A 110 7.00 -11.31 13.09
C LYS A 110 8.41 -10.70 13.10
N GLN A 111 8.96 -10.45 11.91
CA GLN A 111 10.31 -9.91 11.74
C GLN A 111 10.34 -8.86 10.62
N LEU A 112 11.25 -7.90 10.76
CA LEU A 112 11.63 -6.95 9.71
C LEU A 112 13.09 -7.18 9.35
N LEU A 113 13.37 -7.24 8.05
CA LEU A 113 14.73 -7.18 7.52
C LEU A 113 14.80 -6.00 6.56
N THR A 114 15.82 -5.16 6.75
CA THR A 114 16.08 -4.04 5.84
C THR A 114 17.38 -4.27 5.08
N HIS A 115 17.42 -3.81 3.84
CA HIS A 115 18.66 -3.74 3.07
C HIS A 115 19.00 -2.30 2.68
N GLY A 116 20.28 -2.07 2.41
CA GLY A 116 20.79 -0.80 1.87
C GLY A 116 20.37 -0.55 0.42
N PHE A 117 20.82 0.59 -0.11
CA PHE A 117 20.64 0.94 -1.53
C PHE A 117 21.76 0.36 -2.39
N VAL A 118 21.43 -0.01 -3.62
CA VAL A 118 22.46 -0.33 -4.62
C VAL A 118 23.18 0.94 -5.02
N VAL A 119 24.51 0.91 -4.93
CA VAL A 119 25.43 1.99 -5.29
C VAL A 119 26.30 1.58 -6.47
N ASP A 120 26.90 2.56 -7.14
CA ASP A 120 27.88 2.29 -8.19
C ASP A 120 29.23 1.80 -7.62
N GLY A 121 30.21 1.51 -8.50
CA GLY A 121 31.53 1.04 -8.10
C GLY A 121 32.35 2.02 -7.25
N ASN A 122 31.93 3.30 -7.16
CA ASN A 122 32.53 4.32 -6.31
C ASN A 122 31.73 4.54 -5.01
N GLY A 123 30.70 3.75 -4.75
CA GLY A 123 29.82 3.91 -3.58
C GLY A 123 28.80 5.04 -3.72
N GLN A 124 28.62 5.61 -4.91
CA GLN A 124 27.66 6.70 -5.13
C GLN A 124 26.27 6.15 -5.42
N LYS A 125 25.24 6.82 -4.92
CA LYS A 125 23.85 6.50 -5.24
C LYS A 125 23.66 6.56 -6.77
N MET A 126 23.10 5.49 -7.32
CA MET A 126 22.80 5.45 -8.75
C MET A 126 21.70 6.46 -9.12
N SER A 127 21.90 7.23 -10.19
CA SER A 127 20.89 8.15 -10.73
C SER A 127 21.01 8.31 -12.24
N LYS A 128 19.87 8.51 -12.90
CA LYS A 128 19.83 8.70 -14.37
C LYS A 128 20.61 9.93 -14.82
N SER A 129 20.63 11.02 -14.03
CA SER A 129 21.34 12.26 -14.36
C SER A 129 22.86 12.11 -14.30
N VAL A 130 23.38 11.31 -13.36
CA VAL A 130 24.82 11.00 -13.28
C VAL A 130 25.24 9.95 -14.31
N GLY A 131 24.29 9.15 -14.81
CA GLY A 131 24.54 8.14 -15.84
C GLY A 131 25.21 6.87 -15.31
N ASN A 132 25.26 6.69 -13.99
CA ASN A 132 25.87 5.55 -13.31
C ASN A 132 24.88 4.40 -13.02
N VAL A 133 23.69 4.41 -13.64
CA VAL A 133 22.68 3.35 -13.45
C VAL A 133 23.02 2.13 -14.27
N VAL A 134 23.10 0.98 -13.61
CA VAL A 134 23.13 -0.34 -14.27
C VAL A 134 21.77 -1.00 -14.09
N ALA A 135 21.03 -1.18 -15.19
CA ALA A 135 19.73 -1.84 -15.15
C ALA A 135 19.89 -3.36 -14.94
N PRO A 136 19.09 -4.00 -14.07
CA PRO A 136 19.12 -5.45 -13.87
C PRO A 136 18.97 -6.24 -15.17
N GLN A 137 18.08 -5.78 -16.08
CA GLN A 137 17.87 -6.42 -17.38
C GLN A 137 19.15 -6.46 -18.23
N LYS A 138 19.96 -5.41 -18.21
CA LYS A 138 21.22 -5.34 -18.96
C LYS A 138 22.22 -6.39 -18.47
N VAL A 139 22.31 -6.59 -17.15
CA VAL A 139 23.16 -7.64 -16.56
C VAL A 139 22.63 -9.01 -16.94
N ASN A 140 21.32 -9.23 -16.86
CA ASN A 140 20.69 -10.49 -17.24
C ASN A 140 20.95 -10.84 -18.72
N ASP A 141 20.78 -9.89 -19.63
CA ASP A 141 20.95 -10.14 -21.07
C ASP A 141 22.41 -10.37 -21.47
N SER A 142 23.36 -9.88 -20.68
CA SER A 142 24.80 -10.01 -20.97
C SER A 142 25.48 -11.16 -20.23
N LEU A 143 25.13 -11.39 -18.97
CA LEU A 143 25.81 -12.34 -18.07
C LEU A 143 24.87 -13.43 -17.53
N GLY A 144 23.56 -13.30 -17.70
CA GLY A 144 22.55 -14.22 -17.19
C GLY A 144 22.08 -13.91 -15.77
N ALA A 145 20.88 -14.40 -15.45
CA ALA A 145 20.25 -14.20 -14.14
C ALA A 145 21.09 -14.77 -12.98
N ASP A 146 21.77 -15.90 -13.18
CA ASP A 146 22.54 -16.54 -12.12
C ASP A 146 23.74 -15.70 -11.68
N ILE A 147 24.37 -14.97 -12.60
CA ILE A 147 25.45 -14.04 -12.26
C ILE A 147 24.91 -12.86 -11.45
N LEU A 148 23.73 -12.34 -11.80
CA LEU A 148 23.07 -11.30 -11.00
C LEU A 148 22.72 -11.80 -9.59
N ARG A 149 22.19 -13.03 -9.46
CA ARG A 149 21.84 -13.63 -8.16
C ARG A 149 23.08 -13.91 -7.31
N LEU A 150 24.16 -14.41 -7.91
CA LEU A 150 25.42 -14.64 -7.22
C LEU A 150 25.99 -13.32 -6.70
N TRP A 151 25.92 -12.26 -7.49
CA TRP A 151 26.32 -10.92 -7.05
C TRP A 151 25.49 -10.48 -5.83
N VAL A 152 24.16 -10.53 -5.89
CA VAL A 152 23.29 -10.18 -4.74
C VAL A 152 23.63 -11.02 -3.49
N ALA A 153 23.86 -12.33 -3.66
CA ALA A 153 24.20 -13.21 -2.54
C ALA A 153 25.59 -12.94 -1.94
N SER A 154 26.50 -12.33 -2.72
CA SER A 154 27.87 -12.00 -2.29
C SER A 154 28.00 -10.62 -1.65
N THR A 155 26.98 -9.78 -1.73
CA THR A 155 27.01 -8.43 -1.17
C THR A 155 26.59 -8.41 0.30
N ASP A 156 27.29 -7.60 1.10
CA ASP A 156 26.79 -7.19 2.40
C ASP A 156 25.60 -6.24 2.21
N TYR A 157 24.40 -6.71 2.54
CA TYR A 157 23.15 -5.95 2.39
C TYR A 157 22.81 -5.14 3.65
N SER A 158 23.53 -5.34 4.75
CA SER A 158 23.20 -4.80 6.08
C SER A 158 23.54 -3.31 6.29
N GLY A 159 24.00 -2.64 5.21
CA GLY A 159 24.57 -1.29 5.21
C GLY A 159 23.88 -0.25 6.06
#